data_AF-Q2R077-F1
#
_entry.id   AF-Q2R077-F1
#
_cell.length_a   1.000
_cell.length_b   1.000
_cell.length_c   1.000
_cell.angle_alpha   90.00
_cell.angle_beta   90.00
_cell.angle_gamma   90.00
#
_symmetry.space_group_name_H-M   'P 1'
#
loop_
_entity.id
_entity.type
_entity.pdbx_description
1 polymer ?
#
loop_
_entity_poly.entity_id
_entity_poly.type
_entity_poly.pdbx_seq_one_letter_code
_entity_poly.pdbx_strand_id
1 'polypeptide(L)'
;MLRERSSRRRMASSSTAAAALVVAALLLSSSPSPAAAAAGRGGELRMKHSDGGYSYNRTLAHIFVQYASAVYTSDLTSLFAWTCPRCQSDTKGFEMIEIIVDVENCLQAFVGVAPDPQSILIAFRGTQEHSVSNWIEDLFWKQLDVGYPGMPDAMVHHGFYTAYYNTTVRHEILESVRWARKTYGRLPINVVGHSMGGALASFCALDLSVKYGSQEVQLMTFGQPRVGNPSFAAYFSDQVPRTIRVTHQNDIVPHLPPYFCYLGEWTYHHFSREVWLHETIVGNVVTRNETICDGSGEDPTCSRSVYGRSVADHLEYYGVSLHADSRGTCQFVIGSTNMAYGTILEVDRTIIMTRYPQEWHAVESI
;
A
#
# COMPACT_ATOMS: atom_id res chain seq x y z
N MET A 1 42.62 -61.31 -8.93
CA MET A 1 43.15 -59.93 -9.00
C MET A 1 43.56 -59.65 -10.43
N LEU A 2 42.74 -58.91 -11.18
CA LEU A 2 42.89 -58.74 -12.63
C LEU A 2 43.51 -57.37 -12.98
N ARG A 3 44.71 -57.47 -13.56
CA ARG A 3 45.38 -56.64 -14.57
C ARG A 3 44.93 -55.19 -14.82
N GLU A 4 45.95 -54.34 -14.72
CA GLU A 4 46.15 -53.04 -15.38
C GLU A 4 45.81 -53.03 -16.88
N ARG A 5 45.17 -51.94 -17.33
CA ARG A 5 45.43 -51.32 -18.63
C ARG A 5 45.39 -49.80 -18.52
N SER A 6 46.53 -49.20 -18.83
CA SER A 6 46.69 -47.77 -19.08
C SER A 6 46.27 -47.41 -20.51
N SER A 7 46.05 -46.11 -20.73
CA SER A 7 46.53 -45.32 -21.90
C SER A 7 45.47 -44.49 -22.65
N ARG A 8 45.58 -43.17 -22.40
CA ARG A 8 45.62 -42.04 -23.37
C ARG A 8 44.39 -41.70 -24.23
N ARG A 9 43.92 -40.45 -24.07
CA ARG A 9 43.98 -39.28 -25.01
C ARG A 9 42.88 -38.29 -24.61
N ARG A 10 43.21 -37.16 -23.98
CA ARG A 10 43.40 -35.82 -24.59
C ARG A 10 42.40 -35.48 -25.71
N MET A 11 41.45 -34.60 -25.39
CA MET A 11 40.98 -33.55 -26.30
C MET A 11 40.68 -32.30 -25.46
N ALA A 12 41.18 -31.17 -25.96
CA ALA A 12 41.23 -29.87 -25.31
C ALA A 12 40.39 -28.86 -26.11
N SER A 13 40.10 -27.72 -25.47
CA SER A 13 39.53 -26.45 -25.99
C SER A 13 38.03 -26.51 -26.33
N SER A 14 37.19 -25.53 -26.00
CA SER A 14 37.41 -24.08 -25.95
C SER A 14 36.29 -23.34 -25.17
N SER A 15 36.64 -22.13 -24.71
CA SER A 15 35.82 -20.91 -24.53
C SER A 15 34.58 -20.94 -23.63
N THR A 16 34.59 -20.16 -22.54
CA THR A 16 33.94 -18.82 -22.41
C THR A 16 33.91 -18.42 -20.93
N ALA A 17 34.83 -17.54 -20.51
CA ALA A 17 34.78 -16.91 -19.20
C ALA A 17 35.42 -15.52 -19.29
N ALA A 18 34.67 -14.56 -19.81
CA ALA A 18 34.98 -13.14 -19.78
C ALA A 18 33.65 -12.37 -19.74
N ALA A 19 32.96 -12.44 -18.61
CA ALA A 19 31.75 -11.69 -18.32
C ALA A 19 31.92 -10.95 -16.98
N ALA A 20 32.82 -9.97 -16.97
CA ALA A 20 32.91 -8.95 -15.93
C ALA A 20 33.74 -7.80 -16.49
N LEU A 21 33.18 -6.58 -16.50
CA LEU A 21 33.77 -5.26 -16.85
C LEU A 21 33.18 -4.58 -18.10
N VAL A 22 31.90 -4.19 -18.08
CA VAL A 22 31.42 -3.02 -18.84
C VAL A 22 30.30 -2.31 -18.05
N VAL A 23 30.64 -1.58 -16.99
CA VAL A 23 29.76 -0.55 -16.39
C VAL A 23 30.62 0.59 -15.85
N ALA A 24 31.16 1.45 -16.74
CA ALA A 24 31.66 2.79 -16.40
C ALA A 24 32.19 3.50 -17.66
N ALA A 25 31.30 4.10 -18.47
CA ALA A 25 31.63 5.21 -19.38
C ALA A 25 30.41 5.63 -20.21
N LEU A 26 29.48 6.39 -19.63
CA LEU A 26 28.52 7.20 -20.40
C LEU A 26 28.22 8.48 -19.59
N LEU A 27 29.24 9.33 -19.49
CA LEU A 27 29.11 10.75 -19.16
C LEU A 27 29.92 11.51 -20.22
N LEU A 28 29.35 12.62 -20.70
CA LEU A 28 29.90 13.60 -21.65
C LEU A 28 29.55 13.35 -23.13
N SER A 29 28.42 13.90 -23.58
CA SER A 29 28.38 15.05 -24.53
C SER A 29 27.04 15.10 -25.28
N SER A 30 26.22 16.10 -24.97
CA SER A 30 25.22 16.61 -25.93
C SER A 30 24.95 18.10 -25.66
N SER A 31 25.48 18.92 -26.56
CA SER A 31 25.17 20.34 -26.75
C SER A 31 24.11 20.50 -27.86
N PRO A 32 23.44 21.66 -27.99
CA PRO A 32 21.98 21.69 -28.12
C PRO A 32 21.39 21.93 -29.51
N SER A 33 20.09 21.65 -29.54
CA SER A 33 19.02 21.89 -30.51
C SER A 33 19.06 23.19 -31.34
N PRO A 34 18.65 23.15 -32.62
CA PRO A 34 18.07 24.29 -33.31
C PRO A 34 16.54 24.26 -33.25
N ALA A 35 16.00 25.37 -32.77
CA ALA A 35 14.61 25.76 -32.95
C ALA A 35 14.28 26.00 -34.43
N ALA A 36 13.01 25.74 -34.76
CA ALA A 36 12.14 26.42 -35.75
C ALA A 36 11.59 25.50 -36.84
N ALA A 37 10.27 25.29 -36.83
CA ALA A 37 9.36 25.84 -37.84
C ALA A 37 8.06 25.03 -38.01
N ALA A 38 6.99 25.77 -38.28
CA ALA A 38 5.68 25.37 -38.81
C ALA A 38 4.72 24.70 -37.81
N ALA A 39 3.75 25.41 -37.20
CA ALA A 39 2.59 26.08 -37.81
C ALA A 39 1.74 25.14 -38.69
N GLY A 40 0.70 24.57 -38.10
CA GLY A 40 -0.26 23.70 -38.77
C GLY A 40 -1.57 23.60 -37.99
N ARG A 41 -2.49 24.50 -38.32
CA ARG A 41 -3.94 24.53 -38.11
C ARG A 41 -4.59 23.21 -37.69
N GLY A 42 -5.51 23.29 -36.71
CA GLY A 42 -6.49 22.24 -36.46
C GLY A 42 -7.02 22.31 -35.05
N GLY A 43 -8.07 23.10 -34.85
CA GLY A 43 -8.85 23.04 -33.63
C GLY A 43 -9.51 21.68 -33.50
N GLU A 44 -9.23 21.01 -32.40
CA GLU A 44 -10.18 20.26 -31.61
C GLU A 44 -9.49 20.05 -30.26
N LEU A 45 -9.89 20.84 -29.27
CA LEU A 45 -9.71 20.44 -27.88
C LEU A 45 -10.49 19.13 -27.73
N ARG A 46 -9.84 18.02 -28.05
CA ARG A 46 -10.24 16.72 -27.56
C ARG A 46 -10.23 16.87 -26.05
N MET A 47 -11.40 17.11 -25.48
CA MET A 47 -11.66 16.72 -24.11
C MET A 47 -11.13 15.29 -24.03
N LYS A 48 -9.99 15.11 -23.33
CA LYS A 48 -9.62 13.79 -22.82
C LYS A 48 -10.91 13.20 -22.31
N HIS A 49 -11.27 12.02 -22.79
CA HIS A 49 -12.37 11.24 -22.23
C HIS A 49 -12.40 11.54 -20.74
N SER A 50 -13.47 12.19 -20.28
CA SER A 50 -13.86 12.12 -18.90
C SER A 50 -14.18 10.65 -18.71
N ASP A 51 -13.12 9.88 -18.51
CA ASP A 51 -13.17 8.47 -18.16
C ASP A 51 -14.16 8.42 -17.01
N GLY A 52 -15.21 7.61 -17.14
CA GLY A 52 -16.32 7.53 -16.19
C GLY A 52 -15.90 6.97 -14.83
N GLY A 53 -14.63 7.14 -14.46
CA GLY A 53 -13.98 6.67 -13.25
C GLY A 53 -14.33 7.52 -12.04
N TYR A 54 -14.07 6.91 -10.88
CA TYR A 54 -14.23 7.51 -9.57
C TYR A 54 -13.44 8.84 -9.46
N SER A 55 -14.14 9.94 -9.19
CA SER A 55 -13.52 11.25 -9.03
C SER A 55 -12.86 11.40 -7.66
N TYR A 56 -11.59 11.81 -7.64
CA TYR A 56 -10.85 12.11 -6.42
C TYR A 56 -11.51 13.25 -5.62
N ASN A 57 -11.72 13.04 -4.32
CA ASN A 57 -12.25 14.03 -3.40
C ASN A 57 -11.15 14.45 -2.40
N ARG A 58 -10.68 15.69 -2.53
CA ARG A 58 -9.63 16.27 -1.69
C ARG A 58 -10.00 16.30 -0.21
N THR A 59 -11.21 16.73 0.13
CA THR A 59 -11.66 16.79 1.53
C THR A 59 -11.65 15.40 2.16
N LEU A 60 -12.12 14.40 1.42
CA LEU A 60 -12.11 13.02 1.88
C LEU A 60 -10.68 12.50 2.09
N ALA A 61 -9.73 12.90 1.24
CA ALA A 61 -8.32 12.54 1.42
C ALA A 61 -7.71 13.13 2.69
N HIS A 62 -8.08 14.36 3.07
CA HIS A 62 -7.64 14.98 4.32
C HIS A 62 -8.25 14.28 5.55
N ILE A 63 -9.46 13.73 5.45
CA ILE A 63 -10.06 12.91 6.52
C ILE A 63 -9.35 11.56 6.62
N PHE A 64 -9.14 10.89 5.49
CA PHE A 64 -8.59 9.53 5.44
C PHE A 64 -7.13 9.45 5.86
N VAL A 65 -6.32 10.49 5.61
CA VAL A 65 -4.94 10.53 6.10
C VAL A 65 -4.89 10.58 7.63
N GLN A 66 -5.88 11.18 8.30
CA GLN A 66 -5.94 11.18 9.78
C GLN A 66 -6.20 9.77 10.32
N TYR A 67 -7.10 9.01 9.69
CA TYR A 67 -7.31 7.60 10.05
C TYR A 67 -6.07 6.74 9.79
N ALA A 68 -5.38 6.96 8.65
CA ALA A 68 -4.11 6.30 8.35
C ALA A 68 -2.98 6.71 9.30
N SER A 69 -3.06 7.88 9.94
CA SER A 69 -2.14 8.31 11.00
C SER A 69 -2.52 7.73 12.36
N ALA A 70 -3.81 7.65 12.71
CA ALA A 70 -4.29 7.17 14.02
C ALA A 70 -3.87 5.72 14.32
N VAL A 71 -3.80 4.87 13.29
CA VAL A 71 -3.39 3.45 13.42
C VAL A 71 -1.93 3.27 13.89
N TYR A 72 -1.12 4.34 13.89
CA TYR A 72 0.24 4.32 14.45
C TYR A 72 0.30 4.58 15.97
N THR A 73 -0.83 4.84 16.62
CA THR A 73 -0.89 5.06 18.08
C THR A 73 -0.45 3.79 18.82
N SER A 74 0.58 3.90 19.67
CA SER A 74 1.09 2.76 20.47
C SER A 74 0.27 2.48 21.73
N ASP A 75 -0.40 3.48 22.29
CA ASP A 75 -1.35 3.30 23.39
C ASP A 75 -2.70 2.82 22.83
N LEU A 76 -2.89 1.49 22.82
CA LEU A 76 -4.09 0.87 22.28
C LEU A 76 -5.33 1.18 23.11
N THR A 77 -5.18 1.50 24.40
CA THR A 77 -6.30 1.93 25.24
C THR A 77 -6.82 3.28 24.78
N SER A 78 -5.93 4.25 24.55
CA SER A 78 -6.34 5.57 24.01
C SER A 78 -6.89 5.47 22.59
N LEU A 79 -6.32 4.61 21.75
CA LEU A 79 -6.82 4.37 20.40
C LEU A 79 -8.21 3.73 20.43
N PHE A 80 -8.41 2.71 21.26
CA PHE A 80 -9.68 2.00 21.37
C PHE A 80 -10.81 2.87 21.92
N ALA A 81 -10.50 3.74 22.88
CA ALA A 81 -11.41 4.76 23.39
C ALA A 81 -11.59 5.95 22.43
N TRP A 82 -10.81 6.03 21.34
CA TRP A 82 -10.74 7.15 20.40
C TRP A 82 -10.40 8.49 21.07
N THR A 83 -9.50 8.47 22.06
CA THR A 83 -9.03 9.64 22.81
C THR A 83 -7.56 9.98 22.56
N CYS A 84 -6.92 9.25 21.63
CA CYS A 84 -5.53 9.46 21.27
C CYS A 84 -5.29 10.88 20.69
N PRO A 85 -4.06 11.43 20.75
CA PRO A 85 -3.76 12.75 20.19
C PRO A 85 -4.11 12.90 18.70
N ARG A 86 -4.05 11.80 17.95
CA ARG A 86 -4.37 11.72 16.51
C ARG A 86 -5.87 11.50 16.24
N CYS A 87 -6.66 11.16 17.26
CA CYS A 87 -8.09 10.83 17.18
C CYS A 87 -8.99 12.08 17.25
N GLN A 88 -8.46 13.23 16.85
CA GLN A 88 -9.08 14.54 17.02
C GLN A 88 -9.50 15.14 15.66
N SER A 89 -9.99 16.38 15.69
CA SER A 89 -10.36 17.16 14.49
C SER A 89 -11.38 16.44 13.60
N ASP A 90 -11.00 16.13 12.36
CA ASP A 90 -11.91 15.63 11.31
C ASP A 90 -12.37 14.18 11.54
N THR A 91 -11.74 13.45 12.48
CA THR A 91 -12.12 12.06 12.82
C THR A 91 -12.97 11.96 14.08
N LYS A 92 -13.42 13.09 14.62
CA LYS A 92 -14.20 13.13 15.86
C LYS A 92 -15.49 12.31 15.71
N GLY A 93 -15.76 11.49 16.72
CA GLY A 93 -16.97 10.65 16.75
C GLY A 93 -16.83 9.32 16.03
N PHE A 94 -15.63 8.95 15.59
CA PHE A 94 -15.37 7.58 15.14
C PHE A 94 -15.68 6.57 16.24
N GLU A 95 -16.45 5.55 15.88
CA GLU A 95 -16.81 4.47 16.79
C GLU A 95 -15.94 3.25 16.51
N MET A 96 -14.91 3.07 17.34
CA MET A 96 -14.07 1.87 17.30
C MET A 96 -14.91 0.61 17.56
N ILE A 97 -14.84 -0.36 16.66
CA ILE A 97 -15.43 -1.70 16.85
C ILE A 97 -14.35 -2.65 17.34
N GLU A 98 -13.22 -2.68 16.64
CA GLU A 98 -12.17 -3.68 16.89
C GLU A 98 -10.78 -3.15 16.53
N ILE A 99 -9.79 -3.50 17.35
CA ILE A 99 -8.36 -3.36 17.05
C ILE A 99 -7.75 -4.75 17.00
N ILE A 100 -7.00 -5.01 15.93
CA ILE A 100 -6.35 -6.29 15.67
C ILE A 100 -4.84 -6.05 15.63
N VAL A 101 -4.11 -6.78 16.46
CA VAL A 101 -2.64 -6.72 16.53
C VAL A 101 -2.07 -8.11 16.41
N ASP A 102 -1.45 -8.41 15.27
CA ASP A 102 -0.63 -9.61 15.11
C ASP A 102 0.77 -9.30 15.66
N VAL A 103 1.10 -9.89 16.81
CA VAL A 103 2.37 -9.63 17.51
C VAL A 103 3.55 -10.27 16.77
N GLU A 104 3.33 -11.43 16.16
CA GLU A 104 4.38 -12.19 15.47
C GLU A 104 4.83 -11.50 14.19
N ASN A 105 3.87 -11.05 13.38
CA ASN A 105 4.11 -10.36 12.11
C ASN A 105 4.14 -8.84 12.26
N CYS A 106 3.97 -8.31 13.46
CA CYS A 106 3.94 -6.87 13.74
C CYS A 106 2.90 -6.12 12.90
N LEU A 107 1.72 -6.71 12.71
CA LEU A 107 0.64 -6.09 11.96
C LEU A 107 -0.33 -5.43 12.92
N GLN A 108 -0.90 -4.30 12.50
CA GLN A 108 -1.93 -3.61 13.26
C GLN A 108 -2.96 -3.04 12.30
N ALA A 109 -4.21 -3.33 12.59
CA ALA A 109 -5.35 -2.76 11.90
C ALA A 109 -6.45 -2.42 12.91
N PHE A 110 -7.37 -1.54 12.52
CA PHE A 110 -8.61 -1.36 13.25
C PHE A 110 -9.81 -1.28 12.31
N VAL A 111 -10.98 -1.62 12.84
CA VAL A 111 -12.27 -1.51 12.18
C VAL A 111 -13.18 -0.67 13.05
N GLY A 112 -13.92 0.25 12.45
CA GLY A 112 -14.94 1.03 13.15
C GLY A 112 -15.90 1.72 12.20
N VAL A 113 -16.78 2.54 12.76
CA VAL A 113 -17.75 3.35 11.99
C VAL A 113 -17.32 4.80 12.02
N ALA A 114 -17.04 5.36 10.85
CA ALA A 114 -16.78 6.77 10.69
C ALA A 114 -18.11 7.53 10.50
N PRO A 115 -18.28 8.71 11.13
CA PRO A 115 -19.49 9.52 10.99
C PRO A 115 -19.52 10.33 9.69
N ASP A 116 -18.34 10.72 9.15
CA ASP A 116 -18.23 11.53 7.94
C ASP A 116 -17.10 11.01 7.01
N PRO A 117 -17.43 10.47 5.83
CA PRO A 117 -18.77 10.02 5.44
C PRO A 117 -19.19 8.82 6.29
N GLN A 118 -20.50 8.66 6.51
CA GLN A 118 -21.02 7.52 7.26
C GLN A 118 -20.63 6.20 6.58
N SER A 119 -19.70 5.46 7.18
CA SER A 119 -19.08 4.29 6.56
C SER A 119 -18.43 3.37 7.59
N ILE A 120 -18.28 2.11 7.23
CA ILE A 120 -17.35 1.22 7.93
C ILE A 120 -15.96 1.58 7.42
N LEU A 121 -15.05 1.92 8.32
CA LEU A 121 -13.68 2.30 7.98
C LEU A 121 -12.68 1.33 8.62
N ILE A 122 -11.77 0.85 7.78
CA ILE A 122 -10.70 -0.09 8.12
C ILE A 122 -9.38 0.61 7.85
N ALA A 123 -8.48 0.66 8.84
CA ALA A 123 -7.17 1.27 8.68
C ALA A 123 -6.05 0.26 8.96
N PHE A 124 -5.04 0.24 8.10
CA PHE A 124 -3.85 -0.60 8.24
C PHE A 124 -2.61 0.23 8.51
N ARG A 125 -1.85 -0.16 9.55
CA ARG A 125 -0.54 0.42 9.86
C ARG A 125 0.52 -0.11 8.92
N GLY A 126 1.46 0.76 8.55
CA GLY A 126 2.72 0.34 7.92
C GLY A 126 3.77 -0.15 8.92
N THR A 127 4.99 -0.31 8.42
CA THR A 127 6.17 -0.62 9.23
C THR A 127 6.54 0.58 10.10
N GLN A 128 7.13 0.34 11.28
CA GLN A 128 7.60 1.41 12.17
C GLN A 128 8.88 2.08 11.66
N GLU A 129 9.05 3.38 11.92
CA GLU A 129 10.11 4.23 11.36
C GLU A 129 11.52 3.62 11.44
N HIS A 130 11.96 3.17 12.62
CA HIS A 130 13.31 2.58 12.80
C HIS A 130 13.52 1.28 12.00
N SER A 131 12.45 0.68 11.50
CA SER A 131 12.47 -0.50 10.62
C SER A 131 12.08 -0.16 9.17
N VAL A 132 11.61 1.06 8.86
CA VAL A 132 11.20 1.45 7.51
C VAL A 132 12.39 1.37 6.55
N SER A 133 13.59 1.85 6.94
CA SER A 133 14.76 1.76 6.07
C SER A 133 15.17 0.31 5.77
N ASN A 134 15.19 -0.56 6.78
CA ASN A 134 15.48 -1.98 6.58
C ASN A 134 14.42 -2.67 5.72
N TRP A 135 13.14 -2.30 5.90
CA TRP A 135 12.03 -2.81 5.11
C TRP A 135 12.11 -2.34 3.65
N ILE A 136 12.51 -1.08 3.42
CA ILE A 136 12.77 -0.52 2.09
C ILE A 136 13.91 -1.28 1.39
N GLU A 137 15.01 -1.53 2.09
CA GLU A 137 16.12 -2.33 1.55
C GLU A 137 15.66 -3.74 1.19
N ASP A 138 14.92 -4.40 2.07
CA ASP A 138 14.37 -5.73 1.82
C ASP A 138 13.45 -5.74 0.60
N LEU A 139 12.55 -4.77 0.46
CA LEU A 139 11.63 -4.68 -0.67
C LEU A 139 12.34 -4.38 -1.99
N PHE A 140 13.50 -3.70 -1.94
CA PHE A 140 14.33 -3.46 -3.11
C PHE A 140 15.01 -4.75 -3.60
N TRP A 141 15.54 -5.56 -2.68
CA TRP A 141 16.37 -6.74 -3.00
C TRP A 141 15.61 -8.07 -3.05
N LYS A 142 14.50 -8.21 -2.33
CA LYS A 142 13.72 -9.45 -2.19
C LYS A 142 12.41 -9.38 -2.95
N GLN A 143 12.49 -9.51 -4.27
CA GLN A 143 11.33 -9.62 -5.14
C GLN A 143 10.91 -11.09 -5.24
N LEU A 144 10.05 -11.51 -4.30
CA LEU A 144 9.49 -12.85 -4.29
C LEU A 144 8.04 -12.77 -4.72
N ASP A 145 7.69 -13.44 -5.82
CA ASP A 145 6.34 -13.44 -6.37
C ASP A 145 5.61 -14.76 -6.11
N VAL A 146 4.30 -14.66 -5.89
CA VAL A 146 3.37 -15.79 -5.93
C VAL A 146 2.29 -15.52 -6.97
N GLY A 147 1.85 -16.59 -7.63
CA GLY A 147 0.66 -16.52 -8.49
C GLY A 147 -0.57 -16.20 -7.65
N TYR A 148 -1.36 -15.22 -8.08
CA TYR A 148 -2.63 -14.91 -7.45
C TYR A 148 -3.64 -16.04 -7.75
N PRO A 149 -4.35 -16.58 -6.74
CA PRO A 149 -5.23 -17.73 -6.93
C PRO A 149 -6.23 -17.55 -8.08
N GLY A 150 -6.33 -18.56 -8.93
CA GLY A 150 -7.27 -18.55 -10.07
C GLY A 150 -6.85 -17.67 -11.25
N MET A 151 -5.70 -16.99 -11.19
CA MET A 151 -5.23 -16.09 -12.24
C MET A 151 -3.75 -16.36 -12.60
N PRO A 152 -3.49 -17.20 -13.61
CA PRO A 152 -2.13 -17.65 -13.96
C PRO A 152 -1.12 -16.54 -14.26
N ASP A 153 -1.58 -15.44 -14.88
CA ASP A 153 -0.71 -14.33 -15.29
C ASP A 153 -0.58 -13.24 -14.21
N ALA A 154 -1.41 -13.27 -13.17
CA ALA A 154 -1.37 -12.30 -12.09
C ALA A 154 -0.41 -12.75 -11.00
N MET A 155 0.62 -11.95 -10.76
CA MET A 155 1.62 -12.19 -9.73
C MET A 155 1.57 -11.08 -8.69
N VAL A 156 1.81 -11.45 -7.44
CA VAL A 156 1.82 -10.52 -6.30
C VAL A 156 3.02 -10.78 -5.40
N HIS A 157 3.47 -9.72 -4.72
CA HIS A 157 4.58 -9.80 -3.78
C HIS A 157 4.23 -10.74 -2.61
N HIS A 158 4.97 -11.85 -2.50
CA HIS A 158 4.78 -12.92 -1.52
C HIS A 158 4.61 -12.38 -0.11
N GLY A 159 5.49 -11.47 0.33
CA GLY A 159 5.46 -10.94 1.68
C GLY A 159 4.17 -10.19 2.03
N PHE A 160 3.62 -9.42 1.08
CA PHE A 160 2.37 -8.70 1.32
C PHE A 160 1.18 -9.64 1.27
N TYR A 161 1.20 -10.58 0.32
CA TYR A 161 0.18 -11.60 0.19
C TYR A 161 0.06 -12.44 1.46
N THR A 162 1.18 -12.99 1.97
CA THR A 162 1.15 -13.84 3.17
C THR A 162 0.84 -13.06 4.44
N ALA A 163 1.31 -11.81 4.57
CA ALA A 163 0.99 -10.97 5.73
C ALA A 163 -0.52 -10.69 5.85
N TYR A 164 -1.26 -10.66 4.74
CA TYR A 164 -2.71 -10.52 4.77
C TYR A 164 -3.45 -11.87 4.78
N TYR A 165 -3.17 -12.76 3.80
CA TYR A 165 -3.95 -13.99 3.60
C TYR A 165 -3.64 -15.12 4.60
N ASN A 166 -2.43 -15.15 5.17
CA ASN A 166 -2.01 -16.24 6.07
C ASN A 166 -2.02 -15.82 7.54
N THR A 167 -2.63 -14.69 7.88
CA THR A 167 -2.77 -14.20 9.25
C THR A 167 -4.23 -14.11 9.66
N THR A 168 -4.48 -14.11 10.97
CA THR A 168 -5.80 -13.91 11.58
C THR A 168 -6.38 -12.52 11.24
N VAL A 169 -5.55 -11.54 10.88
CA VAL A 169 -5.95 -10.17 10.53
C VAL A 169 -7.07 -10.16 9.49
N ARG A 170 -6.95 -10.97 8.43
CA ARG A 170 -7.97 -11.10 7.39
C ARG A 170 -9.28 -11.63 7.95
N HIS A 171 -9.22 -12.70 8.75
CA HIS A 171 -10.40 -13.33 9.34
C HIS A 171 -11.18 -12.36 10.23
N GLU A 172 -10.48 -11.71 11.16
CA GLU A 172 -11.08 -10.78 12.12
C GLU A 172 -11.70 -9.56 11.43
N ILE A 173 -11.02 -8.99 10.41
CA ILE A 173 -11.59 -7.87 9.64
C ILE A 173 -12.88 -8.28 8.92
N LEU A 174 -12.90 -9.45 8.26
CA LEU A 174 -14.08 -9.91 7.54
C LEU A 174 -15.26 -10.17 8.50
N GLU A 175 -14.98 -10.69 9.69
CA GLU A 175 -15.98 -10.89 10.75
C GLU A 175 -16.51 -9.56 11.29
N SER A 176 -15.60 -8.63 11.62
CA SER A 176 -15.92 -7.31 12.15
C SER A 176 -16.76 -6.49 11.16
N VAL A 177 -16.45 -6.53 9.86
CA VAL A 177 -17.26 -5.88 8.82
C VAL A 177 -18.64 -6.52 8.70
N ARG A 178 -18.74 -7.85 8.78
CA ARG A 178 -20.03 -8.55 8.73
C ARG A 178 -20.90 -8.17 9.92
N TRP A 179 -20.31 -8.14 11.12
CA TRP A 179 -20.97 -7.69 12.34
C TRP A 179 -21.43 -6.23 12.21
N ALA A 180 -20.55 -5.33 11.73
CA ALA A 180 -20.87 -3.92 11.55
C ALA A 180 -22.05 -3.72 10.58
N ARG A 181 -22.10 -4.48 9.47
CA ARG A 181 -23.23 -4.44 8.53
C ARG A 181 -24.54 -4.95 9.13
N LYS A 182 -24.48 -5.95 10.01
CA LYS A 182 -25.66 -6.45 10.74
C LYS A 182 -26.18 -5.41 11.74
N THR A 183 -25.28 -4.69 12.41
CA THR A 183 -25.62 -3.74 13.47
C THR A 183 -26.01 -2.35 12.95
N TYR A 184 -25.26 -1.81 12.00
CA TYR A 184 -25.44 -0.44 11.48
C TYR A 184 -26.14 -0.39 10.12
N GLY A 185 -26.44 -1.55 9.52
CA GLY A 185 -27.00 -1.66 8.18
C GLY A 185 -25.95 -1.63 7.07
N ARG A 186 -26.41 -1.57 5.81
CA ARG A 186 -25.54 -1.61 4.62
C ARG A 186 -24.82 -0.28 4.41
N LEU A 187 -23.79 -0.03 5.21
CA LEU A 187 -22.89 1.11 5.04
C LEU A 187 -21.83 0.83 3.95
N PRO A 188 -21.37 1.87 3.23
CA PRO A 188 -20.19 1.77 2.38
C PRO A 188 -18.95 1.47 3.22
N ILE A 189 -17.96 0.84 2.61
CA ILE A 189 -16.73 0.40 3.25
C ILE A 189 -15.56 1.23 2.69
N ASN A 190 -14.83 1.88 3.58
CA ASN A 190 -13.62 2.62 3.25
C ASN A 190 -12.42 1.89 3.85
N VAL A 191 -11.45 1.56 3.02
CA VAL A 191 -10.18 0.95 3.45
C VAL A 191 -9.07 1.98 3.26
N VAL A 192 -8.28 2.20 4.30
CA VAL A 192 -7.15 3.12 4.28
C VAL A 192 -5.88 2.43 4.76
N GLY A 193 -4.74 2.85 4.24
CA GLY A 193 -3.46 2.30 4.67
C GLY A 193 -2.29 3.14 4.22
N HIS A 194 -1.24 3.15 5.02
CA HIS A 194 0.01 3.86 4.74
C HIS A 194 1.17 2.87 4.57
N SER A 195 2.09 3.13 3.63
CA SER A 195 3.29 2.32 3.44
C SER A 195 2.95 0.86 3.17
N MET A 196 3.59 -0.09 3.86
CA MET A 196 3.21 -1.51 3.89
C MET A 196 1.72 -1.72 4.21
N GLY A 197 1.13 -0.90 5.07
CA GLY A 197 -0.29 -0.94 5.39
C GLY A 197 -1.18 -0.63 4.19
N GLY A 198 -0.71 0.19 3.25
CA GLY A 198 -1.39 0.40 1.97
C GLY A 198 -1.43 -0.87 1.11
N ALA A 199 -0.38 -1.69 1.15
CA ALA A 199 -0.37 -2.97 0.44
C ALA A 199 -1.39 -3.96 1.04
N LEU A 200 -1.45 -4.04 2.37
CA LEU A 200 -2.45 -4.87 3.07
C LEU A 200 -3.88 -4.36 2.85
N ALA A 201 -4.07 -3.03 2.92
CA ALA A 201 -5.33 -2.37 2.60
C ALA A 201 -5.81 -2.70 1.17
N SER A 202 -4.88 -2.88 0.23
CA SER A 202 -5.23 -3.28 -1.15
C SER A 202 -5.85 -4.68 -1.17
N PHE A 203 -5.19 -5.68 -0.60
CA PHE A 203 -5.76 -7.04 -0.53
C PHE A 203 -7.07 -7.09 0.26
N CYS A 204 -7.17 -6.31 1.33
CA CYS A 204 -8.40 -6.17 2.10
C CYS A 204 -9.56 -5.59 1.27
N ALA A 205 -9.31 -4.49 0.54
CA ALA A 205 -10.32 -3.88 -0.31
C ALA A 205 -10.77 -4.82 -1.43
N LEU A 206 -9.85 -5.62 -1.98
CA LEU A 206 -10.15 -6.63 -2.99
C LEU A 206 -11.05 -7.74 -2.44
N ASP A 207 -10.72 -8.32 -1.29
CA ASP A 207 -11.55 -9.33 -0.62
C ASP A 207 -12.96 -8.82 -0.32
N LEU A 208 -13.05 -7.60 0.23
CA LEU A 208 -14.33 -6.97 0.56
C LEU A 208 -15.15 -6.64 -0.69
N SER A 209 -14.48 -6.22 -1.76
CA SER A 209 -15.12 -5.95 -3.04
C SER A 209 -15.68 -7.22 -3.67
N VAL A 210 -14.91 -8.32 -3.68
CA VAL A 210 -15.39 -9.62 -4.18
C VAL A 210 -16.56 -10.13 -3.34
N LYS A 211 -16.52 -9.93 -2.01
CA LYS A 211 -17.57 -10.41 -1.09
C LYS A 211 -18.86 -9.59 -1.15
N TYR A 212 -18.76 -8.26 -1.26
CA TYR A 212 -19.90 -7.34 -1.10
C TYR A 212 -20.29 -6.57 -2.37
N GLY A 213 -19.41 -6.52 -3.36
CA GLY A 213 -19.59 -5.83 -4.64
C GLY A 213 -18.69 -4.60 -4.80
N SER A 214 -18.20 -4.37 -6.02
CA SER A 214 -17.21 -3.34 -6.38
C SER A 214 -17.58 -1.88 -6.09
N GLN A 215 -18.87 -1.58 -5.99
CA GLN A 215 -19.34 -0.21 -5.71
C GLN A 215 -19.44 0.08 -4.20
N GLU A 216 -19.37 -0.95 -3.36
CA GLU A 216 -19.50 -0.84 -1.91
C GLU A 216 -18.19 -0.48 -1.22
N VAL A 217 -17.06 -0.69 -1.88
CA VAL A 217 -15.72 -0.55 -1.31
C VAL A 217 -14.98 0.58 -1.99
N GLN A 218 -14.33 1.42 -1.19
CA GLN A 218 -13.41 2.44 -1.63
C GLN A 218 -12.06 2.25 -0.93
N LEU A 219 -10.98 2.34 -1.69
CA LEU A 219 -9.61 2.25 -1.18
C LEU A 219 -8.92 3.60 -1.34
N MET A 220 -8.27 4.07 -0.28
CA MET A 220 -7.32 5.16 -0.36
C MET A 220 -6.03 4.84 0.38
N THR A 221 -4.92 4.84 -0.33
CA THR A 221 -3.62 4.53 0.25
C THR A 221 -2.67 5.71 0.18
N PHE A 222 -1.69 5.73 1.08
CA PHE A 222 -0.67 6.77 1.19
C PHE A 222 0.70 6.11 1.15
N GLY A 223 1.56 6.49 0.20
CA GLY A 223 2.91 5.91 0.12
C GLY A 223 2.94 4.41 -0.12
N GLN A 224 1.94 3.86 -0.80
CA GLN A 224 1.81 2.42 -1.04
C GLN A 224 2.90 1.92 -2.00
N PRO A 225 3.59 0.80 -1.71
CA PRO A 225 4.44 0.13 -2.69
C PRO A 225 3.64 -0.56 -3.79
N ARG A 226 4.30 -0.98 -4.86
CA ARG A 226 3.71 -1.87 -5.87
C ARG A 226 3.47 -3.24 -5.25
N VAL A 227 2.28 -3.80 -5.49
CA VAL A 227 1.84 -5.04 -4.84
C VAL A 227 1.87 -6.25 -5.76
N GLY A 228 1.91 -6.04 -7.07
CA GLY A 228 1.90 -7.10 -8.07
C GLY A 228 2.28 -6.58 -9.45
N ASN A 229 2.05 -7.41 -10.46
CA ASN A 229 2.40 -7.13 -11.86
C ASN A 229 1.24 -6.47 -12.64
N PRO A 230 1.41 -6.09 -13.93
CA PRO A 230 0.36 -5.41 -14.70
C PRO A 230 -0.94 -6.22 -14.79
N SER A 231 -0.85 -7.53 -14.97
CA SER A 231 -2.00 -8.44 -14.96
C SER A 231 -2.79 -8.39 -13.64
N PHE A 232 -2.11 -8.38 -12.49
CA PHE A 232 -2.78 -8.17 -11.19
C PHE A 232 -3.35 -6.75 -11.07
N ALA A 233 -2.61 -5.72 -11.48
CA ALA A 233 -3.04 -4.32 -11.41
C ALA A 233 -4.30 -4.03 -12.24
N ALA A 234 -4.42 -4.66 -13.41
CA ALA A 234 -5.61 -4.60 -14.25
C ALA A 234 -6.81 -5.26 -13.56
N TYR A 235 -6.66 -6.50 -13.09
CA TYR A 235 -7.69 -7.18 -12.32
C TYR A 235 -8.14 -6.39 -11.09
N PHE A 236 -7.17 -5.82 -10.35
CA PHE A 236 -7.46 -4.99 -9.19
C PHE A 236 -8.29 -3.77 -9.56
N SER A 237 -7.93 -3.08 -10.65
CA SER A 237 -8.64 -1.87 -11.10
C SER A 237 -10.09 -2.20 -11.50
N ASP A 238 -10.33 -3.38 -12.08
CA ASP A 238 -11.68 -3.84 -12.42
C ASP A 238 -12.51 -4.19 -11.18
N GLN A 239 -11.90 -4.86 -10.19
CA GLN A 239 -12.61 -5.28 -8.98
C GLN A 239 -12.82 -4.12 -8.00
N VAL A 240 -11.88 -3.19 -7.86
CA VAL A 240 -11.92 -2.09 -6.89
C VAL A 240 -11.80 -0.74 -7.62
N PRO A 241 -12.80 -0.34 -8.42
CA PRO A 241 -12.72 0.85 -9.28
C PRO A 241 -12.65 2.17 -8.50
N ARG A 242 -13.04 2.17 -7.23
CA ARG A 242 -12.99 3.35 -6.34
C ARG A 242 -11.68 3.39 -5.56
N THR A 243 -10.56 3.43 -6.29
CA THR A 243 -9.21 3.38 -5.71
C THR A 243 -8.43 4.65 -6.00
N ILE A 244 -7.84 5.23 -4.96
CA ILE A 244 -6.87 6.34 -5.05
C ILE A 244 -5.59 5.97 -4.31
N ARG A 245 -4.45 6.05 -4.99
CA ARG A 245 -3.13 6.00 -4.36
C ARG A 245 -2.56 7.42 -4.26
N VAL A 246 -2.34 7.90 -3.05
CA VAL A 246 -1.69 9.19 -2.82
C VAL A 246 -0.19 8.97 -2.68
N THR A 247 0.60 9.74 -3.42
CA THR A 247 2.07 9.76 -3.37
C THR A 247 2.55 11.16 -3.01
N HIS A 248 3.73 11.30 -2.39
CA HIS A 248 4.20 12.59 -1.90
C HIS A 248 5.65 12.87 -2.31
N GLN A 249 5.88 13.99 -2.97
CA GLN A 249 7.20 14.51 -3.37
C GLN A 249 8.11 13.42 -3.97
N ASN A 250 9.24 13.13 -3.33
CA ASN A 250 10.23 12.12 -3.70
C ASN A 250 10.15 10.87 -2.81
N ASP A 251 8.98 10.54 -2.26
CA ASP A 251 8.76 9.33 -1.48
C ASP A 251 9.31 8.10 -2.25
N ILE A 252 10.21 7.36 -1.60
CA ILE A 252 10.83 6.16 -2.16
C ILE A 252 9.88 4.96 -2.25
N VAL A 253 8.92 4.83 -1.34
CA VAL A 253 8.14 3.59 -1.21
C VAL A 253 7.22 3.30 -2.39
N PRO A 254 6.50 4.28 -2.98
CA PRO A 254 5.78 4.06 -4.23
C PRO A 254 6.66 3.60 -5.39
N HIS A 255 7.98 3.79 -5.31
CA HIS A 255 8.92 3.33 -6.32
C HIS A 255 9.43 1.90 -6.07
N LEU A 256 8.90 1.20 -5.07
CA LEU A 256 9.31 -0.15 -4.68
C LEU A 256 8.15 -1.17 -4.79
N PRO A 257 8.43 -2.43 -5.14
CA PRO A 257 9.67 -2.87 -5.77
C PRO A 257 9.92 -2.14 -7.10
N PRO A 258 11.17 -2.08 -7.59
CA PRO A 258 11.51 -1.28 -8.77
C PRO A 258 10.69 -1.65 -10.02
N TYR A 259 10.31 -0.62 -10.79
CA TYR A 259 9.67 -0.80 -12.09
C TYR A 259 10.72 -0.88 -13.20
N PHE A 260 10.66 -1.94 -14.01
CA PHE A 260 11.55 -2.14 -15.14
C PHE A 260 10.73 -2.23 -16.43
N CYS A 261 10.71 -1.15 -17.22
CA CYS A 261 9.92 -1.09 -18.46
C CYS A 261 10.20 -2.24 -19.45
N TYR A 262 11.43 -2.76 -19.47
CA TYR A 262 11.83 -3.86 -20.36
C TYR A 262 11.34 -5.24 -19.91
N LEU A 263 10.79 -5.38 -18.69
CA LEU A 263 10.24 -6.65 -18.20
C LEU A 263 8.77 -6.85 -18.56
N GLY A 264 8.06 -5.83 -19.04
CA GLY A 264 6.65 -5.94 -19.46
C GLY A 264 5.77 -6.52 -18.35
N GLU A 265 5.04 -7.61 -18.62
CA GLU A 265 4.15 -8.30 -17.67
C GLU A 265 4.85 -8.89 -16.44
N TRP A 266 6.18 -8.97 -16.44
CA TRP A 266 6.97 -9.50 -15.32
C TRP A 266 7.43 -8.40 -14.34
N THR A 267 7.22 -7.11 -14.65
CA THR A 267 7.58 -6.02 -13.73
C THR A 267 6.53 -5.88 -12.63
N TYR A 268 6.91 -5.32 -11.48
CA TYR A 268 5.93 -4.76 -10.57
C TYR A 268 5.29 -3.53 -11.20
N HIS A 269 3.99 -3.36 -10.97
CA HIS A 269 3.17 -2.33 -11.56
C HIS A 269 2.05 -1.90 -10.60
N HIS A 270 1.85 -0.60 -10.47
CA HIS A 270 0.75 -0.05 -9.70
C HIS A 270 -0.59 -0.17 -10.43
N PHE A 271 -1.68 -0.35 -9.68
CA PHE A 271 -3.02 -0.06 -10.19
C PHE A 271 -3.28 1.45 -10.19
N SER A 272 -4.25 1.88 -11.01
CA SER A 272 -4.70 3.27 -11.05
C SER A 272 -5.70 3.56 -9.90
N ARG A 273 -5.95 4.80 -9.49
CA ARG A 273 -5.43 6.09 -9.95
C ARG A 273 -4.46 6.70 -8.94
N GLU A 274 -3.37 7.30 -9.43
CA GLU A 274 -2.44 8.05 -8.58
C GLU A 274 -2.89 9.52 -8.42
N VAL A 275 -2.70 10.07 -7.21
CA VAL A 275 -2.73 11.50 -6.92
C VAL A 275 -1.39 11.88 -6.29
N TRP A 276 -0.59 12.65 -7.02
CA TRP A 276 0.75 13.05 -6.58
C TRP A 276 0.73 14.43 -5.94
N LEU A 277 1.11 14.46 -4.66
CA LEU A 277 1.32 15.66 -3.86
C LEU A 277 2.73 16.18 -4.10
N HIS A 278 2.89 17.36 -4.69
CA HIS A 278 4.21 17.92 -4.96
C HIS A 278 4.25 19.43 -4.72
N GLU A 279 5.44 19.97 -4.59
CA GLU A 279 5.67 21.39 -4.39
C GLU A 279 6.36 21.99 -5.60
N THR A 280 5.86 23.15 -6.04
CA THR A 280 6.54 23.98 -7.04
C THR A 280 7.05 25.24 -6.36
N ILE A 281 8.34 25.54 -6.57
CA ILE A 281 9.00 26.71 -6.00
C ILE A 281 9.19 27.74 -7.12
N VAL A 282 8.54 28.90 -6.99
CA VAL A 282 8.73 30.04 -7.90
C VAL A 282 9.25 31.23 -7.08
N GLY A 283 10.53 31.53 -7.23
CA GLY A 283 11.19 32.52 -6.37
C GLY A 283 11.13 32.09 -4.90
N ASN A 284 10.48 32.88 -4.05
CA ASN A 284 10.27 32.59 -2.62
C ASN A 284 8.89 32.00 -2.31
N VAL A 285 8.06 31.74 -3.32
CA VAL A 285 6.70 31.20 -3.14
C VAL A 285 6.74 29.69 -3.33
N VAL A 286 6.36 28.96 -2.27
CA VAL A 286 6.16 27.51 -2.30
C VAL A 286 4.68 27.25 -2.51
N THR A 287 4.34 26.58 -3.61
CA THR A 287 2.96 26.18 -3.93
C THR A 287 2.83 24.67 -3.78
N ARG A 288 1.91 24.22 -2.92
CA ARG A 288 1.55 22.80 -2.77
C ARG A 288 0.48 22.42 -3.79
N ASN A 289 0.80 21.46 -4.64
CA ASN A 289 -0.02 21.00 -5.75
C ASN A 289 -0.49 19.57 -5.52
N GLU A 290 -1.68 19.27 -6.04
CA GLU A 290 -2.26 17.93 -6.12
C GLU A 290 -2.46 17.61 -7.60
N THR A 291 -1.69 16.65 -8.13
CA THR A 291 -1.79 16.25 -9.54
C THR A 291 -2.50 14.91 -9.63
N ILE A 292 -3.68 14.90 -10.27
CA ILE A 292 -4.39 13.66 -10.60
C ILE A 292 -3.72 13.08 -11.85
N CYS A 293 -3.06 11.94 -11.70
CA CYS A 293 -2.28 11.29 -12.75
C CYS A 293 -3.18 10.60 -13.77
N ASP A 294 -2.63 10.00 -14.82
CA ASP A 294 -3.41 9.24 -15.79
C ASP A 294 -3.89 7.86 -15.28
N GLY A 295 -4.59 7.12 -16.14
CA GLY A 295 -5.18 5.82 -15.81
C GLY A 295 -4.21 4.64 -15.97
N SER A 296 -2.95 4.88 -16.30
CA SER A 296 -1.98 3.81 -16.53
C SER A 296 -1.51 3.15 -15.25
N GLY A 297 -1.65 3.79 -14.09
CA GLY A 297 -1.07 3.33 -12.83
C GLY A 297 0.42 3.66 -12.67
N GLU A 298 1.15 3.82 -13.77
CA GLU A 298 2.57 4.17 -13.83
C GLU A 298 2.78 5.43 -14.71
N ASP A 299 2.10 6.54 -14.44
CA ASP A 299 2.20 7.78 -15.23
C ASP A 299 3.62 8.39 -15.15
N PRO A 300 4.38 8.50 -16.25
CA PRO A 300 5.75 9.02 -16.25
C PRO A 300 5.84 10.52 -15.92
N THR A 301 4.72 11.24 -15.87
CA THR A 301 4.66 12.69 -15.57
C THR A 301 4.29 13.00 -14.12
N CYS A 302 3.94 11.98 -13.32
CA CYS A 302 3.62 12.10 -11.89
C CYS A 302 4.82 11.71 -11.00
N SER A 303 4.65 10.95 -9.90
CA SER A 303 5.77 10.58 -9.02
C SER A 303 6.90 9.87 -9.77
N ARG A 304 6.60 9.12 -10.84
CA ARG A 304 7.64 8.51 -11.69
C ARG A 304 8.53 9.52 -12.43
N SER A 305 8.15 10.80 -12.48
CA SER A 305 9.00 11.86 -13.01
C SER A 305 10.17 12.21 -12.08
N VAL A 306 10.12 11.77 -10.81
CA VAL A 306 11.19 11.94 -9.83
C VAL A 306 11.89 10.63 -9.51
N TYR A 307 13.05 10.71 -8.85
CA TYR A 307 13.87 9.54 -8.54
C TYR A 307 13.31 8.65 -7.42
N GLY A 308 12.43 9.18 -6.55
CA GLY A 308 11.88 8.45 -5.39
C GLY A 308 12.98 8.01 -4.41
N ARG A 309 13.53 8.93 -3.61
CA ARG A 309 14.69 8.66 -2.72
C ARG A 309 14.53 9.16 -1.29
N SER A 310 13.41 9.81 -0.97
CA SER A 310 13.19 10.44 0.33
C SER A 310 12.39 9.53 1.24
N VAL A 311 13.01 9.05 2.31
CA VAL A 311 12.28 8.43 3.43
C VAL A 311 11.52 9.50 4.21
N ALA A 312 12.02 10.74 4.29
CA ALA A 312 11.32 11.82 5.00
C ALA A 312 9.96 12.13 4.35
N ASP A 313 9.90 12.19 3.02
CA ASP A 313 8.66 12.46 2.27
C ASP A 313 7.65 11.32 2.45
N HIS A 314 8.13 10.11 2.74
CA HIS A 314 7.30 8.95 3.04
C HIS A 314 6.58 9.07 4.39
N LEU A 315 7.12 9.81 5.35
CA LEU A 315 6.58 9.86 6.72
C LEU A 315 5.53 10.97 6.92
N GLU A 316 5.23 11.75 5.89
CA GLU A 316 4.29 12.87 5.95
C GLU A 316 3.40 12.91 4.70
N TYR A 317 2.10 13.06 4.90
CA TYR A 317 1.12 13.26 3.81
C TYR A 317 0.11 14.33 4.23
N TYR A 318 -0.11 15.34 3.38
CA TYR A 318 -0.96 16.52 3.70
C TYR A 318 -0.58 17.24 5.01
N GLY A 319 0.70 17.21 5.39
CA GLY A 319 1.18 17.76 6.67
C GLY A 319 0.84 16.92 7.91
N VAL A 320 0.35 15.69 7.71
CA VAL A 320 0.07 14.73 8.79
C VAL A 320 1.20 13.71 8.85
N SER A 321 1.74 13.48 10.04
CA SER A 321 2.78 12.48 10.29
C SER A 321 2.22 11.05 10.31
N LEU A 322 2.84 10.11 9.59
CA LEU A 322 2.44 8.70 9.51
C LEU A 322 3.56 7.73 9.97
N HIS A 323 4.11 7.99 11.15
CA HIS A 323 5.07 7.14 11.84
C HIS A 323 4.62 6.85 13.28
N ALA A 324 5.23 5.84 13.92
CA ALA A 324 4.93 5.45 15.30
C ALA A 324 5.47 6.49 16.30
N ASP A 325 4.74 6.69 17.41
CA ASP A 325 5.17 7.59 18.49
C ASP A 325 6.31 6.99 19.34
N SER A 326 6.42 5.66 19.37
CA SER A 326 7.39 4.92 20.18
C SER A 326 8.60 4.43 19.38
N ARG A 327 9.75 4.34 20.06
CA ARG A 327 11.05 3.94 19.45
C ARG A 327 11.24 2.43 19.34
N GLY A 328 10.34 1.61 19.88
CA GLY A 328 10.53 0.17 19.98
C GLY A 328 9.71 -0.60 18.95
N THR A 329 10.35 -1.55 18.27
CA THR A 329 9.72 -2.40 17.26
C THR A 329 8.51 -3.13 17.85
N CYS A 330 7.34 -2.90 17.26
CA CYS A 330 6.09 -3.60 17.56
C CYS A 330 5.62 -3.43 19.01
N GLN A 331 6.03 -2.34 19.67
CA GLN A 331 5.60 -2.05 21.03
C GLN A 331 4.24 -1.38 21.06
N PHE A 332 3.42 -1.85 21.99
CA PHE A 332 2.14 -1.25 22.33
C PHE A 332 1.91 -1.37 23.83
N VAL A 333 1.07 -0.48 24.36
CA VAL A 333 0.66 -0.50 25.77
C VAL A 333 -0.84 -0.70 25.82
N ILE A 334 -1.26 -1.54 26.76
CA ILE A 334 -2.66 -1.82 27.09
C ILE A 334 -2.84 -1.41 28.55
N GLY A 335 -3.65 -0.38 28.79
CA GLY A 335 -4.01 0.08 30.12
C GLY A 335 -4.89 -0.95 30.85
N SER A 336 -4.75 -1.03 32.17
CA SER A 336 -5.50 -1.94 33.04
C SER A 336 -7.02 -1.70 33.04
N THR A 337 -7.47 -0.51 32.63
CA THR A 337 -8.88 -0.12 32.58
C THR A 337 -9.68 -0.67 31.38
N ASN A 338 -9.07 -1.49 30.52
CA ASN A 338 -9.73 -1.98 29.29
C ASN A 338 -10.97 -2.86 29.54
N MET A 339 -11.09 -3.52 30.70
CA MET A 339 -12.32 -4.28 31.04
C MET A 339 -13.59 -3.40 31.03
N ALA A 340 -13.47 -2.08 31.12
CA ALA A 340 -14.62 -1.17 31.05
C ALA A 340 -15.12 -0.91 29.61
N TYR A 341 -14.30 -1.15 28.59
CA TYR A 341 -14.59 -0.73 27.21
C TYR A 341 -14.76 -1.89 26.23
N GLY A 342 -14.29 -3.10 26.55
CA GLY A 342 -14.38 -4.25 25.66
C GLY A 342 -13.70 -5.52 26.20
N THR A 343 -13.63 -6.53 25.33
CA THR A 343 -12.98 -7.81 25.59
C THR A 343 -11.61 -7.82 24.91
N ILE A 344 -10.59 -8.31 25.62
CA ILE A 344 -9.28 -8.62 25.04
C ILE A 344 -9.21 -10.13 24.83
N LEU A 345 -8.97 -10.55 23.60
CA LEU A 345 -8.78 -11.95 23.22
C LEU A 345 -7.35 -12.11 22.71
N GLU A 346 -6.72 -13.23 23.06
CA GLU A 346 -5.48 -13.67 22.44
C GLU A 346 -5.78 -14.96 21.67
N VAL A 347 -5.71 -14.89 20.34
CA VAL A 347 -5.94 -16.02 19.43
C VAL A 347 -4.72 -16.13 18.54
N ASP A 348 -4.02 -17.26 18.54
CA ASP A 348 -2.83 -17.49 17.70
C ASP A 348 -1.82 -16.32 17.73
N ARG A 349 -1.50 -15.82 18.94
CA ARG A 349 -0.61 -14.64 19.18
C ARG A 349 -1.09 -13.32 18.55
N THR A 350 -2.35 -13.27 18.19
CA THR A 350 -3.04 -12.05 17.78
C THR A 350 -3.83 -11.53 18.95
N ILE A 351 -3.61 -10.27 19.30
CA ILE A 351 -4.39 -9.57 20.31
C ILE A 351 -5.54 -8.87 19.60
N ILE A 352 -6.76 -9.20 20.00
CA ILE A 352 -7.98 -8.61 19.49
C ILE A 352 -8.62 -7.86 20.64
N MET A 353 -8.77 -6.54 20.48
CA MET A 353 -9.55 -5.71 21.38
C MET A 353 -10.86 -5.40 20.69
N THR A 354 -11.98 -5.86 21.23
CA THR A 354 -13.30 -5.70 20.60
C THR A 354 -14.31 -5.12 21.57
N ARG A 355 -15.19 -4.23 21.07
CA ARG A 355 -16.21 -3.55 21.90
C ARG A 355 -17.39 -4.46 22.21
N TYR A 356 -17.59 -5.50 21.39
CA TYR A 356 -18.74 -6.39 21.49
C TYR A 356 -18.25 -7.84 21.63
N PRO A 357 -18.82 -8.65 22.54
CA PRO A 357 -18.52 -10.07 22.59
C PRO A 357 -18.90 -10.70 21.26
N GLN A 358 -17.93 -11.20 20.48
CA GLN A 358 -18.25 -11.94 19.26
C GLN A 358 -18.95 -13.26 19.63
N GLU A 359 -20.04 -13.58 18.93
CA GLU A 359 -20.58 -14.94 18.93
C GLU A 359 -19.66 -15.80 18.07
N TRP A 360 -18.98 -16.78 18.66
CA TRP A 360 -18.06 -17.66 17.93
C TRP A 360 -18.80 -18.42 16.83
N HIS A 361 -18.33 -18.27 15.59
CA HIS A 361 -18.55 -19.22 14.52
C HIS A 361 -17.20 -19.91 14.21
N ALA A 362 -17.24 -21.21 13.92
CA ALA A 362 -16.04 -21.93 13.50
C ALA A 362 -15.48 -21.28 12.23
N VAL A 363 -14.16 -21.10 12.18
CA VAL A 363 -13.42 -20.57 11.03
C VAL A 363 -13.83 -21.37 9.79
N GLU A 364 -14.67 -20.80 8.93
CA GLU A 364 -14.96 -21.39 7.63
C GLU A 364 -13.71 -21.23 6.77
N SER A 365 -13.16 -22.34 6.28
CA SER A 365 -12.16 -22.32 5.21
C SER A 365 -12.81 -21.68 3.98
N ILE A 366 -12.41 -20.46 3.63
CA ILE A 366 -12.76 -19.80 2.36
C ILE A 366 -11.70 -20.14 1.32
#